data_AF-A0A267T5U9-F1
#
_entry.id   AF-A0A267T5U9-F1
#
_cell.length_a   1.000
_cell.length_b   1.000
_cell.length_c   1.000
_cell.angle_alpha   90.00
_cell.angle_beta   90.00
_cell.angle_gamma   90.00
#
_symmetry.space_group_name_H-M   'P 1'
#
loop_
_entity.id
_entity.type
_entity.pdbx_description
1 polymer ?
#
loop_
_entity_poly.entity_id
_entity_poly.type
_entity_poly.pdbx_seq_one_letter_code
_entity_poly.pdbx_strand_id
1 'polypeptide(L)'
;MINQWLKHKDYKEGLEILRQYPDKQIIANWIAKSETKATKKLLEETLLEILSNTQKEPEKPLYEPKKRNESEKKRIEKPEEKPVEKPETQDLLRKPDGTFSEDSENAPSEVKELVAKRKSLYNTRTTIKAMLNQTVRYQDRFTDKERLQIINRLGKVRIELKRVWQDIVYYRKNGFLPVTVVIEKPDLTKEEIWKRIMTVRTYITKAQKGKLKPEKLESYQAELKQLQDTYEYIKQNS
;
A
#
# COMPACT_ATOMS: atom_id res chain seq x y z
N MET A 1 -18.34 5.08 -3.13
CA MET A 1 -18.98 3.77 -2.85
C MET A 1 -19.70 3.78 -1.51
N ILE A 2 -19.06 4.22 -0.42
CA ILE A 2 -19.74 4.29 0.89
C ILE A 2 -20.88 5.35 0.93
N ASN A 3 -20.71 6.49 0.26
CA ASN A 3 -21.73 7.56 0.24
C ASN A 3 -23.07 7.18 -0.42
N GLN A 4 -23.09 6.20 -1.33
CA GLN A 4 -24.34 5.68 -1.91
C GLN A 4 -25.01 4.67 -0.98
N TRP A 5 -24.21 3.94 -0.19
CA TRP A 5 -24.70 2.96 0.78
C TRP A 5 -25.32 3.63 2.02
N LEU A 6 -24.80 4.80 2.42
CA LEU A 6 -25.32 5.59 3.54
C LEU A 6 -26.61 6.36 3.24
N LYS A 7 -26.98 6.54 1.97
CA LYS A 7 -28.19 7.30 1.60
C LYS A 7 -29.49 6.67 2.15
N HIS A 8 -29.43 5.41 2.57
CA HIS A 8 -30.57 4.64 3.06
C HIS A 8 -30.41 4.18 4.52
N LYS A 9 -29.45 4.75 5.24
CA LYS A 9 -29.12 4.36 6.61
C LYS A 9 -29.45 5.50 7.58
N ASP A 10 -30.14 5.17 8.67
CA ASP A 10 -30.50 6.14 9.68
C ASP A 10 -29.25 6.70 10.37
N TYR A 11 -29.30 7.98 10.75
CA TYR A 11 -28.21 8.71 11.39
C TYR A 11 -27.59 7.95 12.59
N LYS A 12 -28.42 7.24 13.35
CA LYS A 12 -27.99 6.39 14.48
C LYS A 12 -27.16 5.18 14.04
N GLU A 13 -27.53 4.51 12.96
CA GLU A 13 -26.74 3.38 12.42
C GLU A 13 -25.38 3.84 11.87
N GLY A 14 -25.32 5.05 11.31
CA GLY A 14 -24.06 5.66 10.88
C GLY A 14 -23.09 5.94 12.03
N LEU A 15 -23.60 6.34 13.20
CA LEU A 15 -22.81 6.59 14.41
C LEU A 15 -22.27 5.30 15.05
N GLU A 16 -23.06 4.23 15.05
CA GLU A 16 -22.63 2.92 15.58
C GLU A 16 -21.41 2.38 14.81
N ILE A 17 -21.42 2.53 13.48
CA ILE A 17 -20.33 2.12 12.60
C ILE A 17 -19.08 2.98 12.83
N LEU A 18 -19.25 4.29 13.07
CA LEU A 18 -18.13 5.20 13.35
C LEU A 18 -17.39 4.85 14.64
N ARG A 19 -18.08 4.30 15.65
CA ARG A 19 -17.45 3.80 16.88
C ARG A 19 -16.60 2.55 16.64
N GLN A 20 -16.86 1.78 15.58
CA GLN A 20 -16.17 0.53 15.29
C GLN A 20 -14.89 0.70 14.45
N TYR A 21 -14.71 1.83 13.76
CA TYR A 21 -13.54 2.06 12.90
C TYR A 21 -12.60 3.12 13.48
N PRO A 22 -11.30 2.80 13.70
CA PRO A 22 -10.35 3.70 14.37
C PRO A 22 -9.84 4.85 13.48
N ASP A 23 -10.17 4.86 12.19
CA ASP A 23 -9.50 5.73 11.22
C ASP A 23 -10.24 7.07 11.00
N LYS A 24 -9.70 8.12 11.64
CA LYS A 24 -10.23 9.49 11.68
C LYS A 24 -10.31 10.15 10.30
N GLN A 25 -9.54 9.69 9.31
CA GLN A 25 -9.52 10.26 7.96
C GLN A 25 -10.80 9.96 7.15
N ILE A 26 -11.47 8.84 7.44
CA ILE A 26 -12.72 8.47 6.77
C ILE A 26 -13.83 9.44 7.19
N ILE A 27 -13.85 9.80 8.48
CA ILE A 27 -14.84 10.71 9.08
C ILE A 27 -14.69 12.13 8.54
N ALA A 28 -13.46 12.65 8.48
CA ALA A 28 -13.17 13.97 7.91
C ALA A 28 -13.63 14.08 6.44
N ASN A 29 -13.41 13.02 5.65
CA ASN A 29 -13.86 12.96 4.26
C ASN A 29 -15.39 12.87 4.09
N TRP A 30 -16.12 12.43 5.12
CA TRP A 30 -17.58 12.41 5.11
C TRP A 30 -18.17 13.76 5.52
N ILE A 31 -17.59 14.42 6.52
CA ILE A 31 -17.95 15.79 6.91
C ILE A 31 -17.78 16.75 5.74
N ALA A 32 -16.71 16.58 4.97
CA ALA A 32 -16.47 17.37 3.75
C ALA A 32 -17.53 17.13 2.65
N LYS A 33 -18.33 16.05 2.74
CA LYS A 33 -19.31 15.64 1.73
C LYS A 33 -20.77 15.68 2.22
N SER A 34 -21.05 16.10 3.45
CA SER A 34 -22.44 16.23 3.90
C SER A 34 -23.08 17.48 3.31
N GLU A 35 -24.26 17.31 2.71
CA GLU A 35 -24.89 18.35 1.88
C GLU A 35 -25.62 19.44 2.68
N THR A 36 -25.75 19.32 4.01
CA THR A 36 -26.48 20.30 4.83
C THR A 36 -25.68 20.84 6.01
N LYS A 37 -25.76 22.16 6.26
CA LYS A 37 -25.11 22.83 7.40
C LYS A 37 -25.48 22.20 8.75
N ALA A 38 -26.71 21.71 8.90
CA ALA A 38 -27.19 21.08 10.12
C ALA A 38 -26.52 19.72 10.39
N THR A 39 -26.35 18.88 9.36
CA THR A 39 -25.67 17.58 9.52
C THR A 39 -24.18 17.75 9.75
N LYS A 40 -23.56 18.77 9.14
CA LYS A 40 -22.16 19.13 9.40
C LYS A 40 -21.90 19.47 10.87
N LYS A 41 -22.75 20.32 11.47
CA LYS A 41 -22.59 20.77 12.86
C LYS A 41 -22.78 19.64 13.88
N LEU A 42 -23.79 18.79 13.68
CA LEU A 42 -24.03 17.62 14.54
C LEU A 42 -22.83 16.64 14.50
N LEU A 43 -22.27 16.41 13.30
CA LEU A 43 -21.10 15.55 13.12
C LEU A 43 -19.84 16.13 13.77
N GLU A 44 -19.61 17.45 13.67
CA GLU A 44 -18.51 18.14 14.35
C GLU A 44 -18.59 18.01 15.88
N GLU A 45 -19.78 18.19 16.46
CA GLU A 45 -20.04 18.00 17.89
C GLU A 45 -19.77 16.55 18.31
N THR A 46 -20.17 15.57 17.49
CA THR A 46 -19.96 14.15 17.79
C THR A 46 -18.48 13.75 17.69
N LEU A 47 -17.72 14.37 16.78
CA LEU A 47 -16.28 14.13 16.61
C LEU A 47 -15.49 14.68 17.81
N LEU A 48 -15.88 15.85 18.32
CA LEU A 48 -15.36 16.42 19.56
C LEU A 48 -15.65 15.51 20.77
N GLU A 49 -16.85 14.94 20.86
CA GLU A 49 -17.23 14.02 21.92
C GLU A 49 -16.36 12.74 21.90
N ILE A 50 -16.16 12.14 20.72
CA ILE A 50 -15.29 10.96 20.55
C ILE A 50 -13.83 11.29 20.91
N LEU A 51 -13.30 12.41 20.45
CA LEU A 51 -11.92 12.82 20.78
C LEU A 51 -11.75 13.09 22.28
N SER A 52 -12.74 13.68 22.93
CA SER A 52 -12.71 13.94 24.38
C SER A 52 -12.80 12.65 25.21
N ASN A 53 -13.52 11.64 24.73
CA ASN A 53 -13.61 10.33 25.38
C ASN A 53 -12.40 9.43 25.10
N THR A 54 -11.66 9.66 24.00
CA THR A 54 -10.45 8.88 23.67
C THR A 54 -9.22 9.33 24.48
N GLN A 55 -9.28 10.45 25.22
CA GLN A 55 -8.19 10.96 26.06
C GLN A 55 -8.23 10.47 27.53
N LYS A 56 -9.10 9.51 27.89
CA LYS A 56 -9.11 8.89 29.22
C LYS A 56 -8.48 7.49 29.21
N GLU A 57 -7.20 7.40 28.84
CA GLU A 57 -6.32 6.34 29.35
C GLU A 57 -5.26 7.00 30.23
N PRO A 58 -4.98 6.50 31.45
CA PRO A 58 -4.11 7.17 32.39
C PRO A 58 -2.65 7.08 31.92
N GLU A 59 -2.09 8.22 31.49
CA GLU A 59 -0.65 8.35 31.25
C GLU A 59 0.12 8.14 32.56
N LYS A 60 1.01 7.15 32.57
CA LYS A 60 2.07 7.02 33.58
C LYS A 60 2.97 8.27 33.49
N PRO A 61 3.40 8.85 34.62
CA PRO A 61 4.12 10.12 34.57
C PRO A 61 5.53 9.91 34.03
N LEU A 62 5.85 10.57 32.91
CA LEU A 62 7.22 10.74 32.47
C LEU A 62 7.51 12.22 32.22
N TYR A 63 8.33 12.75 33.10
CA TYR A 63 9.20 13.90 32.92
C TYR A 63 8.58 15.32 32.98
N GLU A 64 8.99 16.07 34.00
CA GLU A 64 8.69 17.50 34.17
C GLU A 64 9.38 18.34 33.07
N PRO A 65 8.63 19.18 32.33
CA PRO A 65 9.23 20.18 31.47
C PRO A 65 9.67 21.40 32.28
N LYS A 66 10.94 21.78 32.13
CA LYS A 66 11.50 23.05 32.60
C LYS A 66 10.69 24.22 32.04
N LYS A 67 10.28 25.13 32.94
CA LYS A 67 9.66 26.43 32.66
C LYS A 67 10.44 27.18 31.57
N ARG A 68 9.77 27.52 30.47
CA ARG A 68 10.25 28.52 29.51
C ARG A 68 9.32 29.72 29.54
N ASN A 69 9.92 30.87 29.78
CA ASN A 69 9.28 32.13 30.13
C ASN A 69 8.25 32.61 29.11
N GLU A 70 7.13 33.08 29.63
CA GLU A 70 6.17 33.94 28.97
C GLU A 70 6.83 35.28 28.65
N SER A 71 7.09 35.55 27.38
CA SER A 71 7.15 36.91 26.82
C SER A 71 7.43 36.82 25.33
N GLU A 72 6.38 36.71 24.52
CA GLU A 72 6.27 37.40 23.24
C GLU A 72 4.90 37.15 22.63
N LYS A 73 3.93 37.99 23.02
CA LYS A 73 2.73 38.23 22.23
C LYS A 73 3.16 38.95 20.95
N LYS A 74 3.37 38.20 19.86
CA LYS A 74 3.43 38.76 18.51
C LYS A 74 2.29 38.20 17.67
N ARG A 75 1.34 39.12 17.43
CA ARG A 75 0.42 39.26 16.31
C ARG A 75 0.58 38.17 15.23
N ILE A 76 -0.35 37.21 15.21
CA ILE A 76 -0.49 36.29 14.08
C ILE A 76 -1.17 37.07 12.97
N GLU A 77 -0.36 37.61 12.06
CA GLU A 77 -0.81 38.05 10.75
C GLU A 77 -1.22 36.81 9.95
N LYS A 78 -2.38 36.93 9.31
CA LYS A 78 -3.04 35.92 8.50
C LYS A 78 -2.05 35.48 7.40
N PRO A 79 -1.59 34.22 7.35
CA PRO A 79 -0.71 33.78 6.27
C PRO A 79 -1.52 33.75 4.97
N GLU A 80 -1.02 34.47 3.96
CA GLU A 80 -1.47 34.34 2.58
C GLU A 80 -1.36 32.87 2.16
N GLU A 81 -2.46 32.34 1.64
CA GLU A 81 -2.58 31.00 1.09
C GLU A 81 -1.60 30.84 -0.07
N LYS A 82 -0.43 30.27 0.20
CA LYS A 82 0.38 29.69 -0.87
C LYS A 82 -0.45 28.57 -1.51
N PRO A 83 -0.55 28.51 -2.85
CA PRO A 83 -1.26 27.44 -3.52
C PRO A 83 -0.61 26.11 -3.12
N VAL A 84 -1.39 25.29 -2.41
CA VAL A 84 -1.01 23.94 -2.02
C VAL A 84 -0.76 23.14 -3.30
N GLU A 85 0.50 22.82 -3.56
CA GLU A 85 0.88 21.85 -4.58
C GLU A 85 0.14 20.54 -4.29
N LYS A 86 -0.70 20.13 -5.24
CA LYS A 86 -1.42 18.86 -5.18
C LYS A 86 -0.42 17.73 -4.96
N PRO A 87 -0.71 16.74 -4.09
CA PRO A 87 0.14 15.57 -3.95
C PRO A 87 0.27 14.83 -5.30
N GLU A 88 1.50 14.55 -5.71
CA GLU A 88 1.96 13.88 -6.95
C GLU A 88 1.40 12.46 -7.19
N THR A 89 0.32 12.05 -6.54
CA THR A 89 -0.24 10.70 -6.69
C THR A 89 -1.12 10.51 -7.93
N GLN A 90 -1.43 11.57 -8.68
CA GLN A 90 -2.16 11.47 -9.96
C GLN A 90 -1.28 11.21 -11.19
N ASP A 91 0.05 11.32 -11.08
CA ASP A 91 0.94 11.22 -12.25
C ASP A 91 1.25 9.78 -12.69
N LEU A 92 0.88 8.77 -11.90
CA LEU A 92 1.04 7.36 -12.30
C LEU A 92 0.04 6.89 -13.37
N LEU A 93 -0.88 7.76 -13.80
CA LEU A 93 -1.84 7.47 -14.88
C LEU A 93 -1.81 8.49 -16.03
N ARG A 94 -0.92 9.49 -15.97
CA ARG A 94 -0.74 10.42 -17.09
C ARG A 94 0.08 9.72 -18.18
N LYS A 95 -0.45 9.69 -19.40
CA LYS A 95 0.29 9.26 -20.58
C LYS A 95 1.45 10.24 -20.77
N PRO A 96 2.72 9.80 -20.89
CA PRO A 96 3.83 10.72 -21.09
C PRO A 96 3.72 11.32 -22.49
N ASP A 97 3.72 12.66 -22.57
CA ASP A 97 3.90 13.40 -23.81
C ASP A 97 5.37 13.27 -24.24
N GLY A 98 5.62 12.78 -25.45
CA GLY A 98 6.97 12.73 -26.04
C GLY A 98 7.28 11.51 -26.92
N THR A 99 6.94 11.63 -28.21
CA THR A 99 7.76 11.31 -29.42
C THR A 99 8.70 10.09 -29.50
N PHE A 100 8.50 9.04 -28.70
CA PHE A 100 8.84 7.67 -29.11
C PHE A 100 7.55 6.84 -29.07
N SER A 101 7.02 6.52 -30.26
CA SER A 101 5.90 5.59 -30.35
C SER A 101 6.44 4.20 -30.05
N GLU A 102 6.21 3.69 -28.85
CA GLU A 102 6.50 2.29 -28.49
C GLU A 102 5.81 1.30 -29.43
N ASP A 103 4.75 1.77 -30.10
CA ASP A 103 4.03 1.08 -31.15
C ASP A 103 4.74 1.16 -32.52
N SER A 104 5.95 1.73 -32.61
CA SER A 104 6.71 1.74 -33.87
C SER A 104 7.17 0.34 -34.24
N GLU A 105 7.11 0.03 -35.54
CA GLU A 105 7.51 -1.26 -36.08
C GLU A 105 9.00 -1.60 -35.82
N ASN A 106 9.82 -0.62 -35.44
CA ASN A 106 11.26 -0.77 -35.22
C ASN A 106 11.65 -1.05 -33.75
N ALA A 107 10.70 -1.14 -32.82
CA ALA A 107 11.02 -1.47 -31.43
C ALA A 107 11.58 -2.91 -31.30
N PRO A 108 12.50 -3.18 -30.35
CA PRO A 108 12.96 -4.54 -30.05
C PRO A 108 11.80 -5.48 -29.71
N SER A 109 11.95 -6.77 -30.04
CA SER A 109 10.90 -7.78 -29.82
C SER A 109 10.40 -7.79 -28.37
N GLU A 110 11.32 -7.72 -27.41
CA GLU A 110 11.01 -7.72 -25.98
C GLU A 110 10.12 -6.54 -25.55
N VAL A 111 10.32 -5.36 -26.15
CA VAL A 111 9.51 -4.17 -25.87
C VAL A 111 8.12 -4.31 -26.51
N LYS A 112 8.03 -4.88 -27.72
CA LYS A 112 6.76 -5.19 -28.37
C LYS A 112 5.94 -6.18 -27.54
N GLU A 113 6.58 -7.18 -26.96
CA GLU A 113 5.93 -8.12 -26.04
C GLU A 113 5.38 -7.42 -24.79
N LEU A 114 6.14 -6.50 -24.19
CA LEU A 114 5.65 -5.71 -23.05
C LEU A 114 4.47 -4.82 -23.42
N VAL A 115 4.49 -4.20 -24.61
CA VAL A 115 3.37 -3.37 -25.10
C VAL A 115 2.13 -4.23 -25.38
N ALA A 116 2.29 -5.40 -26.01
CA ALA A 116 1.21 -6.36 -26.23
C ALA A 116 0.62 -6.86 -24.89
N LYS A 117 1.50 -7.20 -23.94
CA LYS A 117 1.13 -7.61 -22.58
C LYS A 117 0.37 -6.51 -21.86
N ARG A 118 0.82 -5.25 -21.95
CA ARG A 118 0.11 -4.08 -21.42
C ARG A 118 -1.31 -3.99 -21.97
N LYS A 119 -1.49 -4.09 -23.30
CA LYS A 119 -2.80 -4.05 -23.96
C LYS A 119 -3.71 -5.19 -23.46
N SER A 120 -3.18 -6.41 -23.37
CA SER A 120 -3.89 -7.57 -22.84
C SER A 120 -4.33 -7.39 -21.37
N LEU A 121 -3.45 -6.86 -20.52
CA LEU A 121 -3.77 -6.57 -19.11
C LEU A 121 -4.82 -5.48 -18.97
N TYR A 122 -4.82 -4.45 -19.82
CA TYR A 122 -5.89 -3.44 -19.85
C TYR A 122 -7.25 -4.06 -20.19
N ASN A 123 -7.31 -4.92 -21.21
CA ASN A 123 -8.54 -5.63 -21.59
C ASN A 123 -9.04 -6.53 -20.45
N THR A 124 -8.12 -7.28 -19.83
CA THR A 124 -8.43 -8.13 -18.67
C THR A 124 -8.98 -7.29 -17.51
N ARG A 125 -8.35 -6.15 -17.21
CA ARG A 125 -8.80 -5.21 -16.17
C ARG A 125 -10.20 -4.68 -16.47
N THR A 126 -10.51 -4.33 -17.71
CA THR A 126 -11.85 -3.85 -18.08
C THR A 126 -12.91 -4.93 -17.88
N THR A 127 -12.61 -6.17 -18.25
CA THR A 127 -13.51 -7.32 -18.04
C THR A 127 -13.76 -7.58 -16.56
N ILE A 128 -12.71 -7.62 -15.74
CA ILE A 128 -12.83 -7.82 -14.29
C ILE A 128 -13.62 -6.66 -13.65
N LYS A 129 -13.40 -5.43 -14.10
CA LYS A 129 -14.17 -4.26 -13.62
C LYS A 129 -15.65 -4.37 -13.99
N ALA A 130 -15.97 -4.89 -15.18
CA ALA A 130 -17.35 -5.16 -15.58
C ALA A 130 -17.97 -6.24 -14.67
N MET A 131 -17.26 -7.32 -14.37
CA MET A 131 -17.71 -8.35 -13.41
C MET A 131 -17.95 -7.76 -12.02
N LEU A 132 -17.03 -6.93 -11.52
CA LEU A 132 -17.19 -6.24 -10.23
C LEU A 132 -18.42 -5.32 -10.22
N ASN A 133 -18.71 -4.64 -11.33
CA ASN A 133 -19.92 -3.84 -11.44
C ASN A 133 -21.19 -4.72 -11.44
N GLN A 134 -21.14 -5.91 -12.04
CA GLN A 134 -22.25 -6.87 -11.98
C GLN A 134 -22.48 -7.39 -10.56
N THR A 135 -21.42 -7.64 -9.77
CA THR A 135 -21.60 -8.07 -8.38
C THR A 135 -22.27 -7.02 -7.50
N VAL A 136 -22.08 -5.73 -7.82
CA VAL A 136 -22.78 -4.63 -7.13
C VAL A 136 -24.24 -4.56 -7.54
N ARG A 137 -24.56 -4.82 -8.82
CA ARG A 137 -25.93 -4.76 -9.36
C ARG A 137 -26.79 -5.97 -8.97
N TYR A 138 -26.19 -7.15 -8.89
CA TYR A 138 -26.90 -8.42 -8.63
C TYR A 138 -26.40 -9.05 -7.34
N GLN A 139 -26.65 -8.39 -6.21
CA GLN A 139 -26.06 -8.81 -4.92
C GLN A 139 -26.44 -10.25 -4.57
N ASP A 140 -27.67 -10.68 -4.82
CA ASP A 140 -28.16 -12.01 -4.45
C ASP A 140 -27.56 -13.15 -5.30
N ARG A 141 -26.91 -12.82 -6.43
CA ARG A 141 -26.32 -13.83 -7.35
C ARG A 141 -24.87 -14.16 -7.06
N PHE A 142 -24.20 -13.37 -6.22
CA PHE A 142 -22.77 -13.53 -5.95
C PHE A 142 -22.52 -13.67 -4.47
N THR A 143 -21.86 -14.76 -4.10
CA THR A 143 -21.36 -14.99 -2.75
C THR A 143 -20.20 -14.03 -2.43
N ASP A 144 -19.98 -13.75 -1.15
CA ASP A 144 -18.86 -12.89 -0.73
C ASP A 144 -17.50 -13.47 -1.12
N LYS A 145 -17.38 -14.81 -1.18
CA LYS A 145 -16.18 -15.51 -1.66
C LYS A 145 -15.88 -15.17 -3.12
N GLU A 146 -16.89 -15.16 -4.00
CA GLU A 146 -16.72 -14.82 -5.42
C GLU A 146 -16.37 -13.34 -5.59
N ARG A 147 -17.01 -12.45 -4.83
CA ARG A 147 -16.68 -11.01 -4.83
C ARG A 147 -15.23 -10.78 -4.42
N LEU A 148 -14.76 -11.44 -3.36
CA LEU A 148 -13.37 -11.37 -2.92
C LEU A 148 -12.41 -11.89 -3.98
N GLN A 149 -12.73 -13.00 -4.67
CA GLN A 149 -11.91 -13.51 -5.77
C GLN A 149 -11.79 -12.52 -6.92
N ILE A 150 -12.88 -11.83 -7.29
CA ILE A 150 -12.87 -10.79 -8.34
C ILE A 150 -11.98 -9.62 -7.93
N ILE A 151 -12.09 -9.16 -6.68
CA ILE A 151 -11.25 -8.08 -6.13
C ILE A 151 -9.77 -8.49 -6.14
N ASN A 152 -9.45 -9.71 -5.70
CA ASN A 152 -8.08 -10.23 -5.69
C ASN A 152 -7.50 -10.33 -7.11
N ARG A 153 -8.29 -10.81 -8.08
CA ARG A 153 -7.89 -10.82 -9.50
C ARG A 153 -7.62 -9.40 -10.02
N LEU A 154 -8.46 -8.43 -9.68
CA LEU A 154 -8.24 -7.03 -10.04
C LEU A 154 -6.96 -6.47 -9.42
N GLY A 155 -6.66 -6.82 -8.17
CA GLY A 155 -5.43 -6.47 -7.48
C GLY A 155 -4.19 -6.98 -8.20
N LYS A 156 -4.18 -8.28 -8.56
CA LYS A 156 -3.08 -8.91 -9.31
C LYS A 156 -2.82 -8.22 -10.65
N VAL A 157 -3.88 -7.98 -11.44
CA VAL A 157 -3.76 -7.29 -12.74
C VAL A 157 -3.23 -5.86 -12.57
N ARG A 158 -3.60 -5.14 -11.50
CA ARG A 158 -3.06 -3.79 -11.23
C ARG A 158 -1.57 -3.82 -10.93
N ILE A 159 -1.12 -4.77 -10.10
CA ILE A 159 0.30 -4.93 -9.77
C ILE A 159 1.10 -5.22 -11.03
N GLU A 160 0.63 -6.17 -11.83
CA GLU A 160 1.31 -6.56 -13.07
C GLU A 160 1.34 -5.43 -14.11
N LEU A 161 0.23 -4.71 -14.27
CA LEU A 161 0.16 -3.56 -15.17
C LEU A 161 1.10 -2.44 -14.74
N LYS A 162 1.23 -2.19 -13.42
CA LYS A 162 2.19 -1.24 -12.87
C LYS A 162 3.62 -1.65 -13.19
N ARG A 163 3.97 -2.94 -13.02
CA ARG A 163 5.30 -3.48 -13.34
C ARG A 163 5.63 -3.30 -14.81
N VAL A 164 4.74 -3.76 -15.70
CA VAL A 164 4.93 -3.60 -17.16
C VAL A 164 5.08 -2.14 -17.54
N TRP A 165 4.31 -1.24 -16.93
CA TRP A 165 4.45 0.19 -17.17
C TRP A 165 5.82 0.73 -16.73
N GLN A 166 6.32 0.30 -15.57
CA GLN A 166 7.63 0.69 -15.08
C GLN A 166 8.75 0.18 -15.99
N ASP A 167 8.67 -1.06 -16.47
CA ASP A 167 9.66 -1.64 -17.38
C ASP A 167 9.71 -0.87 -18.71
N ILE A 168 8.55 -0.51 -19.24
CA ILE A 168 8.41 0.31 -20.44
C ILE A 168 8.97 1.72 -20.24
N VAL A 169 8.64 2.38 -19.13
CA VAL A 169 9.18 3.72 -18.79
C VAL A 169 10.70 3.66 -18.59
N TYR A 170 11.20 2.59 -17.98
CA TYR A 170 12.62 2.36 -17.82
C TYR A 170 13.32 2.21 -19.17
N TYR A 171 12.74 1.42 -20.10
CA TYR A 171 13.26 1.28 -21.45
C TYR A 171 13.32 2.62 -22.18
N ARG A 172 12.25 3.43 -22.12
CA ARG A 172 12.24 4.77 -22.72
C ARG A 172 13.39 5.65 -22.22
N LYS A 173 13.73 5.54 -20.94
CA LYS A 173 14.75 6.38 -20.30
C LYS A 173 16.18 5.89 -20.57
N ASN A 174 16.39 4.57 -20.60
CA ASN A 174 17.73 3.99 -20.60
C ASN A 174 18.11 3.28 -21.91
N GLY A 175 17.16 3.01 -22.80
CA GLY A 175 17.39 2.31 -24.07
C GLY A 175 17.53 0.78 -23.96
N PHE A 176 17.46 0.23 -22.75
CA PHE A 176 17.48 -1.21 -22.47
C PHE A 176 16.47 -1.56 -21.37
N LEU A 177 16.03 -2.82 -21.32
CA LEU A 177 15.08 -3.30 -20.32
C LEU A 177 15.76 -3.55 -18.97
N PRO A 178 15.05 -3.35 -17.85
CA PRO A 178 15.63 -3.67 -16.55
C PRO A 178 15.91 -5.17 -16.54
N VAL A 179 17.14 -5.55 -16.17
CA VAL A 179 17.48 -6.96 -15.99
C VAL A 179 16.59 -7.49 -14.90
N THR A 180 15.56 -8.24 -15.28
CA THR A 180 14.81 -9.05 -14.34
C THR A 180 15.78 -10.10 -13.84
N VAL A 181 16.38 -9.82 -12.68
CA VAL A 181 16.99 -10.86 -11.87
C VAL A 181 15.83 -11.80 -11.59
N VAL A 182 15.74 -12.88 -12.35
CA VAL A 182 14.93 -14.03 -12.00
C VAL A 182 15.61 -14.52 -10.74
N ILE A 183 15.14 -14.02 -9.59
CA ILE A 183 15.38 -14.69 -8.33
C ILE A 183 14.66 -16.00 -8.56
N GLU A 184 15.41 -17.02 -9.00
CA GLU A 184 14.95 -18.39 -9.01
C GLU A 184 14.25 -18.56 -7.68
N LYS A 185 12.95 -18.84 -7.72
CA LYS A 185 12.24 -19.16 -6.48
C LYS A 185 13.11 -20.24 -5.85
N PRO A 186 13.67 -20.01 -4.65
CA PRO A 186 14.32 -21.11 -3.97
C PRO A 186 13.24 -22.19 -3.92
N ASP A 187 13.53 -23.38 -4.43
CA ASP A 187 12.61 -24.54 -4.36
C ASP A 187 12.22 -24.89 -2.91
N LEU A 188 12.82 -24.19 -1.94
CA LEU A 188 12.56 -24.27 -0.53
C LEU A 188 11.27 -23.54 -0.15
N THR A 189 10.37 -24.29 0.45
CA THR A 189 9.21 -23.75 1.17
C THR A 189 9.65 -22.80 2.30
N LYS A 190 8.76 -21.90 2.73
CA LYS A 190 9.00 -20.97 3.84
C LYS A 190 9.50 -21.70 5.11
N GLU A 191 8.97 -22.88 5.38
CA GLU A 191 9.33 -23.72 6.51
C GLU A 191 10.76 -24.29 6.39
N GLU A 192 11.16 -24.70 5.18
CA GLU A 192 12.51 -25.22 4.92
C GLU A 192 13.57 -24.12 5.03
N ILE A 193 13.28 -22.92 4.54
CA ILE A 193 14.17 -21.75 4.72
C ILE A 193 14.34 -21.43 6.20
N TRP A 194 13.25 -21.43 6.97
CA TRP A 194 13.31 -21.19 8.41
C TRP A 194 14.12 -22.26 9.15
N LYS A 195 13.91 -23.54 8.83
CA LYS A 195 14.71 -24.66 9.36
C LYS A 195 16.19 -24.46 9.06
N ARG A 196 16.53 -24.08 7.82
CA ARG A 196 17.91 -23.82 7.41
C ARG A 196 18.53 -22.64 8.15
N ILE A 197 17.80 -21.54 8.34
CA ILE A 197 18.23 -20.39 9.16
C ILE A 197 18.65 -20.84 10.56
N MET A 198 17.85 -21.71 11.20
CA MET A 198 18.16 -22.23 12.54
C MET A 198 19.40 -23.13 12.55
N THR A 199 19.56 -23.97 11.52
CA THR A 199 20.75 -24.80 11.34
C THR A 199 22.01 -23.93 11.19
N VAL A 200 21.97 -22.91 10.32
CA VAL A 200 23.11 -22.02 10.07
C VAL A 200 23.47 -21.21 11.32
N ARG A 201 22.49 -20.69 12.07
CA ARG A 201 22.72 -20.04 13.38
C ARG A 201 23.44 -20.98 14.36
N THR A 202 23.07 -22.25 14.37
CA THR A 202 23.74 -23.28 15.19
C THR A 202 25.18 -23.47 14.76
N TYR A 203 25.47 -23.49 13.45
CA TYR A 203 26.84 -23.59 12.93
C TYR A 203 27.68 -22.36 13.27
N ILE A 204 27.13 -21.15 13.15
CA ILE A 204 27.80 -19.91 13.58
C ILE A 204 28.15 -19.98 15.06
N THR A 205 27.18 -20.36 15.91
CA THR A 205 27.40 -20.48 17.36
C THR A 205 28.49 -21.52 17.68
N LYS A 206 28.49 -22.66 16.98
CA LYS A 206 29.52 -23.70 17.19
C LYS A 206 30.90 -23.27 16.68
N ALA A 207 30.97 -22.54 15.56
CA ALA A 207 32.21 -21.98 15.03
C ALA A 207 32.79 -20.90 15.95
N GLN A 208 31.95 -20.00 16.49
CA GLN A 208 32.36 -18.99 17.47
C GLN A 208 32.87 -19.61 18.78
N LYS A 209 32.31 -20.76 19.19
CA LYS A 209 32.76 -21.52 20.36
C LYS A 209 34.01 -22.39 20.08
N GLY A 210 34.62 -22.28 18.90
CA GLY A 210 35.80 -23.07 18.51
C GLY A 210 35.53 -24.56 18.28
N LYS A 211 34.25 -24.99 18.24
CA LYS A 211 33.87 -26.39 17.99
C LYS A 211 33.83 -26.75 16.50
N LEU A 212 34.00 -25.76 15.62
CA LEU A 212 34.04 -25.88 14.17
C LEU A 212 35.15 -24.98 13.61
N LYS A 213 35.63 -25.29 12.41
CA LYS A 213 36.69 -24.52 11.75
C LYS A 213 36.26 -23.04 11.60
N PRO A 214 37.04 -22.08 12.13
CA PRO A 214 36.68 -20.66 12.12
C PRO A 214 36.68 -20.06 10.71
N GLU A 215 37.42 -20.65 9.77
CA GLU A 215 37.48 -20.25 8.35
C GLU A 215 36.10 -20.28 7.66
N LYS A 216 35.16 -21.09 8.14
CA LYS A 216 33.80 -21.16 7.58
C LYS A 216 32.82 -20.16 8.20
N LEU A 217 33.24 -19.39 9.21
CA LEU A 217 32.37 -18.46 9.92
C LEU A 217 31.79 -17.39 8.99
N GLU A 218 32.63 -16.77 8.16
CA GLU A 218 32.20 -15.76 7.18
C GLU A 218 31.24 -16.35 6.15
N SER A 219 31.52 -17.57 5.68
CA SER A 219 30.65 -18.30 4.76
C SER A 219 29.26 -18.56 5.39
N TYR A 220 29.20 -18.99 6.65
CA TYR A 220 27.92 -19.19 7.35
C TYR A 220 27.16 -17.88 7.60
N GLN A 221 27.87 -16.77 7.87
CA GLN A 221 27.23 -15.46 8.03
C GLN A 221 26.65 -14.95 6.71
N ALA A 222 27.36 -15.14 5.59
CA ALA A 222 26.86 -14.80 4.26
C ALA A 222 25.63 -15.64 3.89
N GLU A 223 25.67 -16.95 4.15
CA GLU A 223 24.53 -17.85 3.93
C GLU A 223 23.32 -17.44 4.79
N LEU A 224 23.54 -17.10 6.07
CA LEU A 224 22.46 -16.64 6.97
C LEU A 224 21.77 -15.39 6.43
N LYS A 225 22.55 -14.42 5.94
CA LYS A 225 22.02 -13.17 5.38
C LYS A 225 21.17 -13.44 4.15
N GLN A 226 21.66 -14.24 3.21
CA GLN A 226 20.91 -14.61 2.01
C GLN A 226 19.58 -15.31 2.36
N LEU A 227 19.60 -16.24 3.31
CA LEU A 227 18.39 -16.93 3.76
C LEU A 227 17.39 -15.99 4.44
N GLN A 228 17.87 -15.01 5.21
CA GLN A 228 17.01 -14.01 5.85
C GLN A 228 16.36 -13.06 4.83
N ASP A 229 17.13 -12.59 3.85
CA ASP A 229 16.63 -11.74 2.77
C ASP A 229 15.56 -12.49 1.96
N THR A 230 15.81 -13.78 1.67
CA THR A 230 14.88 -14.66 0.98
C THR A 230 13.59 -14.90 1.80
N TYR A 231 13.73 -15.12 3.11
CA TYR A 231 12.59 -15.34 4.00
C TYR A 231 11.68 -14.10 4.10
N GLU A 232 12.26 -12.90 4.24
CA GLU A 232 11.51 -11.65 4.27
C GLU A 232 10.85 -11.36 2.91
N TYR A 233 11.53 -11.64 1.80
CA TYR A 233 10.93 -11.54 0.47
C TYR A 233 9.70 -12.44 0.32
N ILE A 234 9.79 -13.71 0.73
CA ILE A 234 8.65 -14.63 0.67
C ILE A 234 7.51 -14.12 1.55
N LYS A 235 7.81 -13.68 2.77
CA LYS A 235 6.82 -13.16 3.72
C LYS A 235 6.08 -11.90 3.22
N GLN A 236 6.73 -11.05 2.43
CA GLN A 236 6.10 -9.87 1.84
C GLN A 236 5.23 -10.18 0.61
N ASN A 237 5.50 -11.31 -0.06
CA ASN A 237 4.84 -11.70 -1.31
C ASN A 237 3.86 -12.88 -1.17
N SER A 238 3.71 -13.44 0.03
CA SER A 238 2.74 -14.49 0.40
C SER A 238 1.52 -13.91 1.09
#